data_AF-A0A7U9R807-F1
#
_entry.id   AF-A0A7U9R807-F1
#
_cell.length_a   1.000
_cell.length_b   1.000
_cell.length_c   1.000
_cell.angle_alpha   90.00
_cell.angle_beta   90.00
_cell.angle_gamma   90.00
#
_symmetry.space_group_name_H-M   'P 1'
#
loop_
_entity.id
_entity.type
_entity.pdbx_description
1 polymer ?
#
loop_
_entity_poly.entity_id
_entity_poly.type
_entity_poly.pdbx_seq_one_letter_code
_entity_poly.pdbx_strand_id
1 'polypeptide(L)'
;MEAELLKRFEQCGSYLEQLRVMCSLLKSRGIDAVSIKNGRGISTDYYIGEDAVLAIIKRSDGEEFPVVVDRTFFERYLRDGKGSLSVNSRNSKGKNYKIWYCSRKEQVELHRLVMRDAGYVLENVLVDHRYHVPFINTSEALRLCTARQNAWNRDSLSYKRNKKARLDLEKVKAHGEFAYNPLEDYTYTWYAYMIYKMTGDITADSLRDYNRDFIHRYEPAKAEYYKSLLTS
;
A
#
# COMPACT_ATOMS: atom_id res chain seq x y z
N MET A 1 3.74 -23.99 0.77
CA MET A 1 2.73 -23.23 1.53
C MET A 1 2.61 -21.80 1.01
N GLU A 2 3.70 -21.01 0.98
CA GLU A 2 3.69 -19.61 0.47
C GLU A 2 3.14 -19.49 -0.96
N ALA A 3 3.64 -20.29 -1.89
CA ALA A 3 3.22 -20.24 -3.30
C ALA A 3 1.73 -20.60 -3.50
N GLU A 4 1.20 -21.56 -2.73
CA GLU A 4 -0.21 -21.96 -2.80
C GLU A 4 -1.12 -20.86 -2.23
N LEU A 5 -0.68 -20.24 -1.13
CA LEU A 5 -1.38 -19.10 -0.53
C LEU A 5 -1.49 -17.94 -1.51
N LEU A 6 -0.37 -17.52 -2.11
CA LEU A 6 -0.35 -16.40 -3.07
C LEU A 6 -1.18 -16.71 -4.33
N LYS A 7 -1.08 -17.93 -4.85
CA LYS A 7 -1.89 -18.38 -5.98
C LYS A 7 -3.39 -18.31 -5.71
N ARG A 8 -3.84 -18.56 -4.46
CA ARG A 8 -5.24 -18.40 -4.07
C ARG A 8 -5.74 -16.96 -4.25
N PHE A 9 -4.91 -15.95 -3.97
CA PHE A 9 -5.27 -14.55 -4.20
C PHE A 9 -5.32 -14.18 -5.69
N GLU A 10 -4.47 -14.79 -6.51
CA GLU A 10 -4.51 -14.62 -7.98
C GLU A 10 -5.77 -15.23 -8.60
N GLN A 11 -6.34 -16.27 -7.98
CA GLN A 11 -7.56 -16.93 -8.44
C GLN A 11 -8.85 -16.16 -8.10
N CYS A 12 -8.77 -15.18 -7.21
CA CYS A 12 -9.91 -14.32 -6.88
C CYS A 12 -10.33 -13.50 -8.11
N GLY A 13 -11.63 -13.51 -8.42
CA GLY A 13 -12.19 -12.76 -9.54
C GLY A 13 -12.35 -11.26 -9.28
N SER A 14 -12.14 -10.81 -8.03
CA SER A 14 -12.26 -9.41 -7.66
C SER A 14 -11.38 -9.00 -6.48
N TYR A 15 -11.15 -7.69 -6.35
CA TYR A 15 -10.49 -7.08 -5.21
C TYR A 15 -11.19 -7.37 -3.88
N LEU A 16 -12.53 -7.31 -3.86
CA LEU A 16 -13.31 -7.58 -2.66
C LEU A 16 -13.14 -9.04 -2.22
N GLU A 17 -13.09 -9.98 -3.17
CA GLU A 17 -12.83 -11.38 -2.89
C GLU A 17 -11.43 -11.59 -2.30
N GLN A 18 -10.39 -10.95 -2.87
CA GLN A 18 -9.05 -10.94 -2.27
C GLN A 18 -9.07 -10.44 -0.83
N LEU A 19 -9.80 -9.36 -0.55
CA LEU A 19 -9.94 -8.82 0.80
C LEU A 19 -10.63 -9.82 1.75
N ARG A 20 -11.65 -10.56 1.29
CA ARG A 20 -12.29 -11.62 2.10
C ARG A 20 -11.37 -12.80 2.38
N VAL A 21 -10.55 -13.20 1.40
CA VAL A 21 -9.52 -14.23 1.61
C VAL A 21 -8.48 -13.75 2.62
N MET A 22 -8.04 -12.50 2.54
CA MET A 22 -7.14 -11.88 3.53
C MET A 22 -7.74 -11.90 4.93
N CYS A 23 -8.99 -11.46 5.10
CA CYS A 23 -9.66 -11.47 6.40
C CYS A 23 -9.73 -12.90 7.00
N SER A 24 -10.04 -13.89 6.16
CA SER A 24 -10.11 -15.29 6.56
C SER A 24 -8.74 -15.84 6.96
N LEU A 25 -7.69 -15.46 6.23
CA LEU A 25 -6.31 -15.81 6.57
C LEU A 25 -5.91 -15.21 7.92
N LEU A 26 -6.14 -13.93 8.14
CA LEU A 26 -5.79 -13.27 9.41
C LEU A 26 -6.46 -13.96 10.60
N LYS A 27 -7.75 -14.28 10.48
CA LYS A 27 -8.49 -15.03 11.50
C LYS A 27 -7.90 -16.42 11.74
N SER A 28 -7.53 -17.15 10.69
CA SER A 28 -6.90 -18.47 10.87
C SER A 28 -5.52 -18.40 11.52
N ARG A 29 -4.91 -17.22 11.56
CA ARG A 29 -3.67 -16.92 12.30
C ARG A 29 -3.91 -16.33 13.69
N GLY A 30 -5.14 -16.34 14.17
CA GLY A 30 -5.50 -15.77 15.48
C GLY A 30 -5.53 -14.25 15.51
N ILE A 31 -5.52 -13.58 14.36
CA ILE A 31 -5.65 -12.12 14.24
C ILE A 31 -7.12 -11.81 13.97
N ASP A 32 -7.88 -11.63 15.05
CA ASP A 32 -9.30 -11.28 14.98
C ASP A 32 -9.54 -9.78 14.76
N ALA A 33 -10.72 -9.48 14.24
CA ALA A 33 -11.14 -8.12 13.98
C ALA A 33 -11.81 -7.47 15.20
N VAL A 34 -11.43 -6.23 15.49
CA VAL A 34 -12.18 -5.33 16.38
C VAL A 34 -12.91 -4.30 15.53
N SER A 35 -14.24 -4.31 15.57
CA SER A 35 -15.07 -3.37 14.80
C SER A 35 -15.41 -2.11 15.59
N ILE A 36 -15.14 -0.94 15.01
CA ILE A 36 -15.53 0.37 15.55
C ILE A 36 -16.52 1.06 14.60
N LYS A 37 -17.61 1.60 15.15
CA LYS A 37 -18.59 2.40 14.40
C LYS A 37 -18.16 3.86 14.43
N ASN A 38 -17.93 4.46 13.26
CA ASN A 38 -17.44 5.84 13.11
C ASN A 38 -18.58 6.85 12.85
N GLY A 39 -19.84 6.40 12.87
CA GLY A 39 -21.03 7.20 12.58
C GLY A 39 -21.40 7.23 11.09
N ARG A 40 -22.60 7.74 10.77
CA ARG A 40 -23.14 7.88 9.38
C ARG A 40 -23.06 6.61 8.52
N GLY A 41 -23.26 5.44 9.14
CA GLY A 41 -23.19 4.15 8.44
C GLY A 41 -21.78 3.70 8.07
N ILE A 42 -20.73 4.39 8.54
CA ILE A 42 -19.33 4.00 8.35
C ILE A 42 -18.88 3.18 9.55
N SER A 43 -18.24 2.05 9.29
CA SER A 43 -17.55 1.25 10.31
C SER A 43 -16.14 0.91 9.86
N THR A 44 -15.28 0.55 10.80
CA THR A 44 -13.93 0.08 10.50
C THR A 44 -13.65 -1.17 11.30
N ASP A 45 -13.25 -2.24 10.60
CA ASP A 45 -12.73 -3.44 11.24
C ASP A 45 -11.21 -3.32 11.32
N TYR A 46 -10.65 -3.48 12.51
CA TYR A 46 -9.21 -3.45 12.74
C TYR A 46 -8.72 -4.87 13.05
N TYR A 47 -7.85 -5.39 12.19
CA TYR A 47 -7.08 -6.62 12.43
C TYR A 47 -5.71 -6.20 12.95
N ILE A 48 -5.41 -6.54 14.20
CA ILE A 48 -4.24 -6.03 14.91
C ILE A 48 -3.16 -7.11 14.93
N GLY A 49 -2.15 -6.97 14.06
CA GLY A 49 -0.98 -7.84 14.02
C GLY A 49 0.08 -7.43 15.05
N GLU A 50 1.27 -8.03 14.93
CA GLU A 50 2.40 -7.74 15.81
C GLU A 50 2.90 -6.30 15.61
N ASP A 51 3.31 -5.96 14.39
CA ASP A 51 3.89 -4.64 14.05
C ASP A 51 2.96 -3.72 13.27
N ALA A 52 1.89 -4.25 12.68
CA ALA A 52 1.01 -3.53 11.78
C ALA A 52 -0.47 -3.79 12.09
N VAL A 53 -1.33 -2.87 11.65
CA VAL A 53 -2.78 -2.98 11.74
C VAL A 53 -3.40 -2.82 10.37
N LEU A 54 -4.22 -3.79 9.98
CA LEU A 54 -5.09 -3.68 8.81
C LEU A 54 -6.45 -3.15 9.24
N ALA A 55 -6.76 -1.94 8.80
CA ALA A 55 -8.05 -1.29 8.97
C ALA A 55 -8.88 -1.46 7.69
N ILE A 56 -10.06 -2.08 7.78
CA ILE A 56 -11.01 -2.17 6.67
C ILE A 56 -12.12 -1.16 6.90
N ILE A 57 -12.08 -0.06 6.16
CA ILE A 57 -13.08 1.00 6.22
C ILE A 57 -14.26 0.55 5.36
N LYS A 58 -15.41 0.33 5.98
CA LYS A 58 -16.67 -0.06 5.34
C LYS A 58 -17.58 1.15 5.24
N ARG A 59 -17.91 1.55 4.03
CA ARG A 59 -18.83 2.67 3.75
C ARG A 59 -20.26 2.19 3.64
N SER A 60 -21.20 3.12 3.78
CA SER A 60 -22.63 2.86 3.70
C SER A 60 -23.12 2.43 2.30
N ASP A 61 -22.33 2.71 1.26
CA ASP A 61 -22.59 2.29 -0.14
C ASP A 61 -22.07 0.86 -0.44
N GLY A 62 -21.51 0.17 0.57
CA GLY A 62 -20.99 -1.19 0.44
C GLY A 62 -19.54 -1.25 -0.03
N GLU A 63 -18.89 -0.13 -0.32
CA GLU A 63 -17.46 -0.12 -0.64
C GLU A 63 -16.60 -0.40 0.61
N GLU A 64 -15.54 -1.18 0.41
CA GLU A 64 -14.56 -1.50 1.45
C GLU A 64 -13.16 -1.10 1.03
N PHE A 65 -12.46 -0.41 1.92
CA PHE A 65 -11.10 0.08 1.69
C PHE A 65 -10.17 -0.43 2.78
N PRO A 66 -9.24 -1.36 2.47
CA PRO A 66 -8.17 -1.71 3.38
C PRO A 66 -7.17 -0.56 3.47
N VAL A 67 -6.68 -0.29 4.67
CA VAL A 67 -5.60 0.64 4.96
C VAL A 67 -4.69 -0.05 5.95
N VAL A 68 -3.38 -0.06 5.71
CA VAL A 68 -2.42 -0.58 6.68
C VAL A 68 -1.59 0.55 7.27
N VAL A 69 -1.42 0.50 8.58
CA VAL A 69 -0.62 1.45 9.36
C VAL A 69 0.24 0.68 10.35
N ASP A 70 1.28 1.32 10.87
CA ASP A 70 2.06 0.77 11.98
C ASP A 70 1.17 0.61 13.23
N ARG A 71 1.40 -0.44 14.02
CA ARG A 71 0.63 -0.68 15.23
C ARG A 71 0.76 0.45 16.24
N THR A 72 1.96 1.00 16.40
CA THR A 72 2.24 2.13 17.29
C THR A 72 1.40 3.36 16.93
N PHE A 73 1.25 3.63 15.63
CA PHE A 73 0.36 4.67 15.12
C PHE A 73 -1.10 4.39 15.49
N PHE A 74 -1.58 3.17 15.24
CA PHE A 74 -2.96 2.78 15.59
C PHE A 74 -3.25 2.98 17.08
N GLU A 75 -2.37 2.51 17.96
CA GLU A 75 -2.52 2.62 19.42
C GLU A 75 -2.61 4.09 19.88
N ARG A 76 -1.85 4.97 19.23
CA ARG A 76 -1.81 6.40 19.53
C ARG A 76 -3.06 7.14 19.04
N TYR A 77 -3.48 6.90 17.79
CA TYR A 77 -4.45 7.76 17.09
C TYR A 77 -5.83 7.16 16.86
N LEU A 78 -5.96 5.84 16.77
CA LEU A 78 -7.18 5.16 16.30
C LEU A 78 -7.81 4.26 17.36
N ARG A 79 -7.00 3.66 18.22
CA ARG A 79 -7.46 2.78 19.30
C ARG A 79 -8.47 3.50 20.19
N ASP A 80 -9.50 2.77 20.60
CA ASP A 80 -10.60 3.24 21.44
C ASP A 80 -11.39 4.42 20.86
N GLY A 81 -11.33 4.63 19.54
CA GLY A 81 -12.09 5.67 18.84
C GLY A 81 -11.54 7.10 19.03
N LYS A 82 -10.25 7.25 19.36
CA LYS A 82 -9.57 8.56 19.45
C LYS A 82 -9.65 9.38 18.14
N GLY A 83 -9.77 8.69 17.03
CA GLY A 83 -10.01 9.23 15.70
C GLY A 83 -10.53 8.16 14.76
N SER A 84 -10.77 8.52 13.52
CA SER A 84 -11.27 7.62 12.48
C SER A 84 -10.53 7.84 11.16
N LEU A 85 -10.60 6.82 10.31
CA LEU A 85 -10.11 6.89 8.93
C LEU A 85 -11.26 7.15 7.97
N SER A 86 -11.00 7.96 6.95
CA SER A 86 -11.94 8.26 5.88
C SER A 86 -11.24 8.19 4.53
N VAL A 87 -11.94 7.69 3.52
CA VAL A 87 -11.44 7.60 2.14
C VAL A 87 -12.26 8.54 1.26
N ASN A 88 -11.59 9.47 0.60
CA ASN A 88 -12.19 10.41 -0.34
C ASN A 88 -11.63 10.19 -1.75
N SER A 89 -12.49 10.12 -2.76
CA SER A 89 -12.04 10.14 -4.16
C SER A 89 -11.79 11.57 -4.64
N ARG A 90 -10.66 11.79 -5.33
CA ARG A 90 -10.29 13.08 -5.94
C ARG A 90 -11.02 13.38 -7.24
N ASN A 91 -11.72 12.42 -7.85
CA ASN A 91 -12.48 12.61 -9.07
C ASN A 91 -13.78 11.81 -9.08
N SER A 92 -14.76 12.28 -9.85
CA SER A 92 -16.04 11.59 -10.09
C SER A 92 -15.87 10.21 -10.75
N LYS A 93 -14.65 9.85 -11.16
CA LYS A 93 -14.30 8.57 -11.80
C LYS A 93 -13.64 7.55 -10.85
N GLY A 94 -13.49 7.85 -9.56
CA GLY A 94 -13.06 6.87 -8.55
C GLY A 94 -11.62 6.37 -8.66
N LYS A 95 -10.70 7.10 -9.30
CA LYS A 95 -9.34 6.58 -9.60
C LYS A 95 -8.22 7.12 -8.71
N ASN A 96 -8.50 8.09 -7.84
CA ASN A 96 -7.49 8.73 -7.00
C ASN A 96 -8.03 8.85 -5.58
N TYR A 97 -7.78 7.84 -4.75
CA TYR A 97 -8.19 7.87 -3.35
C TYR A 97 -7.19 8.62 -2.48
N LYS A 98 -7.70 9.41 -1.54
CA LYS A 98 -6.95 9.97 -0.41
C LYS A 98 -7.50 9.39 0.87
N ILE A 99 -6.59 8.98 1.75
CA ILE A 99 -6.93 8.53 3.09
C ILE A 99 -6.68 9.67 4.05
N TRP A 100 -7.68 9.97 4.86
CA TRP A 100 -7.67 11.04 5.85
C TRP A 100 -7.78 10.43 7.24
N TYR A 101 -6.99 10.97 8.16
CA TYR A 101 -7.26 10.86 9.58
C TYR A 101 -8.21 11.99 9.98
N CYS A 102 -9.25 11.64 10.73
CA CYS A 102 -10.25 12.56 11.25
C CYS A 102 -10.36 12.41 12.76
N SER A 103 -10.22 13.52 13.50
CA SER A 103 -10.52 13.60 14.92
C SER A 103 -11.34 14.85 15.21
N ARG A 104 -11.70 15.08 16.48
CA ARG A 104 -12.31 16.34 16.90
C ARG A 104 -11.38 17.56 16.76
N LYS A 105 -10.06 17.34 16.75
CA LYS A 105 -9.05 18.40 16.80
C LYS A 105 -8.44 18.72 15.44
N GLU A 106 -8.33 17.73 14.56
CA GLU A 106 -7.70 17.90 13.26
C GLU A 106 -8.24 16.92 12.22
N GLN A 107 -8.15 17.34 10.96
CA GLN A 107 -8.32 16.50 9.79
C GLN A 107 -7.08 16.66 8.92
N VAL A 108 -6.39 15.55 8.64
CA VAL A 108 -5.09 15.56 7.94
C VAL A 108 -4.93 14.32 7.07
N GLU A 109 -4.21 14.44 5.96
CA GLU A 109 -3.90 13.28 5.10
C GLU A 109 -3.08 12.25 5.89
N LEU A 110 -3.51 10.98 5.86
CA LEU A 110 -3.00 9.93 6.73
C LEU A 110 -1.48 9.78 6.61
N HIS A 111 -0.96 9.67 5.40
CA HIS A 111 0.48 9.53 5.16
C HIS A 111 1.30 10.70 5.71
N ARG A 112 0.74 11.93 5.77
CA ARG A 112 1.43 13.08 6.39
C ARG A 112 1.44 12.93 7.89
N LEU A 113 0.32 12.50 8.48
CA LEU A 113 0.25 12.28 9.92
C LEU A 113 1.23 11.18 10.37
N VAL A 114 1.32 10.08 9.62
CA VAL A 114 2.26 8.98 9.90
C VAL A 114 3.70 9.48 9.91
N MET A 115 4.12 10.23 8.88
CA MET A 115 5.48 10.79 8.85
C MET A 115 5.71 11.83 9.97
N ARG A 116 4.73 12.68 10.27
CA ARG A 116 4.84 13.62 11.39
C ARG A 116 5.00 12.89 12.73
N ASP A 117 4.26 11.80 12.93
CA ASP A 117 4.33 10.98 14.15
C ASP A 117 5.66 10.25 14.30
N ALA A 118 6.26 9.83 13.17
CA ALA A 118 7.60 9.26 13.12
C ALA A 118 8.72 10.31 13.35
N GLY A 119 8.37 11.57 13.67
CA GLY A 119 9.31 12.61 14.06
C GLY A 119 9.81 13.51 12.91
N TYR A 120 9.22 13.39 11.72
CA TYR A 120 9.64 14.16 10.56
C TYR A 120 9.01 15.57 10.50
N VAL A 121 9.79 16.55 10.07
CA VAL A 121 9.33 17.92 9.76
C VAL A 121 8.83 17.96 8.32
N LEU A 122 7.59 18.41 8.11
CA LEU A 122 6.89 18.32 6.81
C LEU A 122 6.80 19.66 6.05
N GLU A 123 7.61 20.64 6.43
CA GLU A 123 7.67 21.94 5.76
C GLU A 123 8.36 21.81 4.40
N ASN A 124 7.70 22.32 3.35
CA ASN A 124 8.23 22.33 1.98
C ASN A 124 8.61 20.95 1.39
N VAL A 125 8.10 19.86 1.97
CA VAL A 125 8.31 18.49 1.49
C VAL A 125 6.99 17.76 1.21
N LEU A 126 7.05 16.84 0.26
CA LEU A 126 5.99 15.88 -0.04
C LEU A 126 6.27 14.56 0.67
N VAL A 127 5.23 13.75 0.79
CA VAL A 127 5.33 12.35 1.22
C VAL A 127 5.03 11.47 0.02
N ASP A 128 5.98 10.62 -0.34
CA ASP A 128 5.87 9.66 -1.42
C ASP A 128 5.56 8.27 -0.87
N HIS A 129 4.76 7.50 -1.60
CA HIS A 129 4.47 6.10 -1.29
C HIS A 129 5.45 5.26 -2.10
N ARG A 130 6.49 4.75 -1.42
CA ARG A 130 7.54 3.93 -2.03
C ARG A 130 6.95 2.76 -2.81
N TYR A 131 5.87 2.18 -2.28
CA TYR A 131 5.26 0.97 -2.83
C TYR A 131 4.10 1.21 -3.81
N HIS A 132 3.85 2.46 -4.21
CA HIS A 132 2.80 2.86 -5.16
C HIS A 132 1.35 2.52 -4.77
N VAL A 133 1.11 1.96 -3.58
CA VAL A 133 -0.22 1.69 -3.05
C VAL A 133 -0.59 2.75 -2.02
N PRO A 134 -1.53 3.67 -2.30
CA PRO A 134 -1.93 4.73 -1.36
C PRO A 134 -2.48 4.20 -0.04
N PHE A 135 -2.99 2.97 -0.04
CA PHE A 135 -3.57 2.30 1.12
C PHE A 135 -2.52 1.73 2.09
N ILE A 136 -1.24 1.65 1.70
CA ILE A 136 -0.15 1.26 2.60
C ILE A 136 0.43 2.54 3.22
N ASN A 137 0.18 2.74 4.51
CA ASN A 137 0.58 3.92 5.30
C ASN A 137 1.40 3.50 6.53
N THR A 138 2.25 2.48 6.40
CA THR A 138 3.32 2.18 7.35
C THR A 138 4.47 3.16 7.14
N SER A 139 5.19 3.50 8.19
CA SER A 139 6.32 4.44 8.11
C SER A 139 7.40 3.98 7.13
N GLU A 140 7.66 2.67 7.03
CA GLU A 140 8.61 2.08 6.06
C GLU A 140 8.19 2.22 4.59
N ALA A 141 6.88 2.34 4.33
CA ALA A 141 6.33 2.45 2.98
C ALA A 141 6.27 3.91 2.49
N LEU A 142 6.56 4.84 3.40
CA LEU A 142 6.49 6.27 3.17
C LEU A 142 7.89 6.88 3.25
N ARG A 143 8.10 7.95 2.48
CA ARG A 143 9.35 8.71 2.52
C ARG A 143 9.11 10.18 2.23
N LEU A 144 9.96 11.04 2.79
CA LEU A 144 9.97 12.44 2.42
C LEU A 144 10.64 12.64 1.07
N CYS A 145 10.12 13.56 0.27
CA CYS A 145 10.69 13.88 -1.02
C CYS A 145 10.34 15.31 -1.45
N THR A 146 11.13 15.84 -2.38
CA THR A 146 10.76 17.02 -3.16
C THR A 146 9.76 16.65 -4.26
N ALA A 147 9.09 17.66 -4.84
CA ALA A 147 8.22 17.45 -5.99
C ALA A 147 8.95 16.78 -7.19
N ARG A 148 10.25 17.07 -7.37
CA ARG A 148 11.07 16.48 -8.42
C ARG A 148 11.37 15.00 -8.16
N GLN A 149 11.73 14.65 -6.92
CA GLN A 149 11.95 13.25 -6.52
C GLN A 149 10.68 12.41 -6.64
N ASN A 150 9.53 12.94 -6.22
CA ASN A 150 8.24 12.27 -6.40
C ASN A 150 7.94 12.01 -7.89
N ALA A 151 8.33 12.93 -8.77
CA ALA A 151 8.17 12.75 -10.21
C ALA A 151 9.05 11.62 -10.79
N TRP A 152 10.24 11.38 -10.21
CA TRP A 152 11.11 10.25 -10.59
C TRP A 152 10.48 8.90 -10.24
N ASN A 153 9.84 8.79 -9.07
CA ASN A 153 9.12 7.58 -8.69
C ASN A 153 7.92 7.32 -9.63
N ARG A 154 7.29 8.39 -10.12
CA ARG A 154 6.20 8.34 -11.12
C ARG A 154 6.68 8.08 -12.56
N ASP A 155 7.99 8.04 -12.81
CA ASP A 155 8.54 7.76 -14.15
C ASP A 155 8.27 6.31 -14.58
N SER A 156 7.70 5.49 -13.67
CA SER A 156 7.10 4.17 -13.92
C SER A 156 6.07 4.12 -15.05
N LEU A 157 5.47 5.25 -15.43
CA LEU A 157 4.54 5.33 -16.56
C LEU A 157 5.23 5.52 -17.92
N SER A 158 6.56 5.66 -17.95
CA SER A 158 7.33 5.85 -19.18
C SER A 158 7.21 4.66 -20.14
N TYR A 159 7.23 3.41 -19.65
CA TYR A 159 7.02 2.22 -20.51
C TYR A 159 5.63 2.25 -21.20
N LYS A 160 4.61 2.83 -20.53
CA LYS A 160 3.27 3.00 -21.11
C LYS A 160 3.25 4.08 -22.19
N ARG A 161 4.13 5.09 -22.09
CA ARG A 161 4.21 6.23 -23.02
C ARG A 161 5.14 5.96 -24.20
N ASN A 162 6.16 5.13 -24.04
CA ASN A 162 7.17 4.92 -25.07
C ASN A 162 7.62 3.45 -25.12
N LYS A 163 6.76 2.58 -25.66
CA LYS A 163 6.98 1.11 -25.77
C LYS A 163 8.27 0.72 -26.52
N LYS A 164 8.89 1.64 -27.27
CA LYS A 164 10.12 1.42 -28.05
C LYS A 164 11.38 1.96 -27.38
N ALA A 165 11.25 2.75 -26.30
CA ALA A 165 12.41 3.25 -25.57
C ALA A 165 12.96 2.13 -24.68
N ARG A 166 14.29 1.99 -24.64
CA ARG A 166 14.96 1.15 -23.63
C ARG A 166 15.05 1.92 -22.32
N LEU A 167 15.05 1.21 -21.20
CA LEU A 167 15.32 1.79 -19.90
C LEU A 167 16.74 2.38 -19.88
N ASP A 168 16.85 3.65 -19.53
CA ASP A 168 18.13 4.30 -19.26
C ASP A 168 18.56 4.01 -17.82
N LEU A 169 19.37 2.96 -17.65
CA LEU A 169 19.84 2.50 -16.35
C LEU A 169 20.69 3.53 -15.62
N GLU A 170 21.49 4.33 -16.33
CA GLU A 170 22.34 5.35 -15.71
C GLU A 170 21.48 6.48 -15.15
N LYS A 171 20.43 6.87 -15.88
CA LYS A 171 19.42 7.80 -15.36
C LYS A 171 18.69 7.24 -14.15
N VAL A 172 18.29 5.96 -14.18
CA VAL A 172 17.63 5.30 -13.04
C VAL A 172 18.55 5.29 -11.81
N LYS A 173 19.81 4.90 -11.97
CA LYS A 173 20.81 4.93 -10.89
C LYS A 173 21.02 6.34 -10.35
N ALA A 174 21.05 7.35 -11.22
CA ALA A 174 21.19 8.75 -10.82
C ALA A 174 20.01 9.27 -9.98
N HIS A 175 18.81 8.67 -10.11
CA HIS A 175 17.66 8.98 -9.25
C HIS A 175 17.77 8.34 -7.85
N GLY A 176 18.71 7.41 -7.63
CA GLY A 176 18.97 6.77 -6.35
C GLY A 176 17.76 6.04 -5.78
N GLU A 177 17.54 6.19 -4.47
CA GLU A 177 16.40 5.57 -3.78
C GLU A 177 15.05 6.01 -4.33
N PHE A 178 14.94 7.22 -4.89
CA PHE A 178 13.69 7.79 -5.44
C PHE A 178 13.36 7.31 -6.85
N ALA A 179 14.23 6.49 -7.45
CA ALA A 179 13.94 5.82 -8.70
C ALA A 179 12.74 4.87 -8.53
N TYR A 180 11.92 4.76 -9.57
CA TYR A 180 10.91 3.71 -9.61
C TYR A 180 11.58 2.33 -9.59
N ASN A 181 11.15 1.48 -8.66
CA ASN A 181 11.55 0.08 -8.60
C ASN A 181 10.33 -0.83 -8.83
N PRO A 182 10.24 -1.54 -9.97
CA PRO A 182 9.10 -2.41 -10.25
C PRO A 182 8.96 -3.56 -9.24
N LEU A 183 10.04 -3.98 -8.57
CA LEU A 183 10.00 -5.03 -7.54
C LEU A 183 9.31 -4.57 -6.26
N GLU A 184 9.21 -3.27 -6.04
CA GLU A 184 8.60 -2.65 -4.86
C GLU A 184 7.24 -2.02 -5.19
N ASP A 185 6.76 -2.12 -6.43
CA ASP A 185 5.41 -1.69 -6.82
C ASP A 185 4.39 -2.81 -6.53
N TYR A 186 3.64 -2.66 -5.44
CA TYR A 186 2.64 -3.65 -5.01
C TYR A 186 1.21 -3.32 -5.47
N THR A 187 1.05 -2.49 -6.51
CA THR A 187 -0.28 -2.10 -7.01
C THR A 187 -1.18 -3.30 -7.31
N TYR A 188 -0.62 -4.37 -7.90
CA TYR A 188 -1.36 -5.59 -8.25
C TYR A 188 -1.17 -6.74 -7.26
N THR A 189 -0.13 -6.67 -6.43
CA THR A 189 0.29 -7.71 -5.48
C THR A 189 0.17 -7.23 -4.04
N TRP A 190 -0.71 -6.26 -3.77
CA TRP A 190 -0.91 -5.63 -2.45
C TRP A 190 -1.15 -6.66 -1.34
N TYR A 191 -1.86 -7.74 -1.63
CA TYR A 191 -2.14 -8.82 -0.68
C TYR A 191 -0.86 -9.53 -0.23
N ALA A 192 0.14 -9.66 -1.10
CA ALA A 192 1.43 -10.26 -0.73
C ALA A 192 2.13 -9.39 0.32
N TYR A 193 2.16 -8.06 0.12
CA TYR A 193 2.66 -7.13 1.13
C TYR A 193 1.89 -7.25 2.45
N MET A 194 0.57 -7.40 2.40
CA MET A 194 -0.23 -7.59 3.63
C MET A 194 0.08 -8.90 4.35
N ILE A 195 0.31 -10.00 3.63
CA ILE A 195 0.74 -11.28 4.22
C ILE A 195 2.09 -11.08 4.93
N TYR A 196 3.07 -10.49 4.23
CA TYR A 196 4.38 -10.16 4.80
C TYR A 196 4.23 -9.37 6.11
N LYS A 197 3.46 -8.28 6.11
CA LYS A 197 3.37 -7.38 7.26
C LYS A 197 2.47 -7.85 8.39
N MET A 198 1.40 -8.58 8.08
CA MET A 198 0.39 -8.93 9.08
C MET A 198 0.63 -10.31 9.68
N THR A 199 1.19 -11.27 8.92
CA THR A 199 1.32 -12.66 9.38
C THR A 199 2.76 -13.16 9.43
N GLY A 200 3.71 -12.49 8.77
CA GLY A 200 5.10 -12.95 8.69
C GLY A 200 5.28 -14.24 7.89
N ASP A 201 4.25 -14.67 7.13
CA ASP A 201 4.28 -15.93 6.38
C ASP A 201 5.20 -15.94 5.18
N ILE A 202 5.55 -14.76 4.69
CA ILE A 202 6.49 -14.60 3.60
C ILE A 202 7.56 -13.61 4.06
N THR A 203 8.79 -13.80 3.60
CA THR A 203 9.88 -12.88 3.87
C THR A 203 9.85 -11.68 2.92
N ALA A 204 10.63 -10.64 3.22
CA ALA A 204 10.80 -9.50 2.31
C ALA A 204 11.40 -9.95 0.96
N ASP A 205 12.31 -10.92 0.98
CA ASP A 205 12.90 -11.50 -0.24
C ASP A 205 11.86 -12.31 -1.03
N SER A 206 11.08 -13.17 -0.35
CA SER A 206 9.96 -13.90 -0.97
C SER A 206 8.95 -12.94 -1.61
N LEU A 207 8.65 -11.81 -0.96
CA LEU A 207 7.75 -10.79 -1.51
C LEU A 207 8.31 -10.15 -2.78
N ARG A 208 9.60 -9.80 -2.79
CA ARG A 208 10.27 -9.25 -3.99
C ARG A 208 10.30 -10.25 -5.13
N ASP A 209 10.63 -11.51 -4.84
CA ASP A 209 10.69 -12.59 -5.81
C ASP A 209 9.31 -12.88 -6.41
N TYR A 210 8.27 -12.90 -5.57
CA TYR A 210 6.90 -13.04 -6.03
C TYR A 210 6.49 -11.90 -6.97
N ASN A 211 6.82 -10.65 -6.62
CA ASN A 211 6.47 -9.51 -7.47
C ASN A 211 7.24 -9.56 -8.81
N ARG A 212 8.49 -10.02 -8.81
CA ARG A 212 9.27 -10.29 -10.03
C ARG A 212 8.56 -11.32 -10.93
N ASP A 213 8.20 -12.47 -10.37
CA ASP A 213 7.50 -13.54 -11.09
C ASP A 213 6.14 -13.07 -11.65
N PHE A 214 5.36 -12.36 -10.84
CA PHE A 214 4.08 -11.78 -11.25
C PHE A 214 4.24 -10.87 -12.48
N ILE A 215 5.26 -9.99 -12.48
CA ILE A 215 5.53 -9.09 -13.61
C ILE A 215 5.87 -9.88 -14.88
N HIS A 216 6.68 -10.94 -14.78
CA HIS A 216 7.00 -11.79 -15.93
C HIS A 216 5.78 -12.52 -16.50
N ARG A 217 4.88 -13.00 -15.64
CA ARG A 217 3.67 -13.72 -16.06
C ARG A 217 2.57 -12.82 -16.62
N TYR A 218 2.36 -11.65 -16.02
CA TYR A 218 1.17 -10.82 -16.27
C TYR A 218 1.45 -9.44 -16.89
N GLU A 219 2.68 -8.93 -16.82
CA GLU A 219 3.05 -7.63 -17.39
C GLU A 219 4.24 -7.73 -18.36
N PRO A 220 4.15 -8.50 -19.48
CA PRO A 220 5.30 -8.78 -20.35
C PRO A 220 5.97 -7.53 -20.93
N ALA A 221 5.21 -6.46 -21.20
CA ALA A 221 5.77 -5.19 -21.66
C ALA A 221 6.59 -4.48 -20.56
N LYS A 222 6.18 -4.60 -19.30
CA LYS A 222 6.92 -4.07 -18.14
C LYS A 222 8.15 -4.93 -17.89
N ALA A 223 8.02 -6.25 -17.98
CA ALA A 223 9.12 -7.20 -17.85
C ALA A 223 10.23 -6.93 -18.87
N GLU A 224 9.87 -6.71 -20.14
CA GLU A 224 10.85 -6.39 -21.19
C GLU A 224 11.49 -5.02 -20.97
N TYR A 225 10.71 -4.00 -20.61
CA TYR A 225 11.24 -2.65 -20.39
C TYR A 225 12.22 -2.62 -19.19
N TYR A 226 11.89 -3.30 -18.09
CA TYR A 226 12.70 -3.33 -16.87
C TYR A 226 13.61 -4.56 -16.75
N LYS A 227 13.85 -5.29 -17.84
CA LYS A 227 14.58 -6.57 -17.82
C LYS A 227 15.87 -6.53 -17.00
N SER A 228 16.66 -5.48 -17.16
CA SER A 228 17.93 -5.29 -16.44
C SER A 228 17.81 -5.13 -14.92
N LEU A 229 16.69 -4.62 -14.42
CA LEU A 229 16.39 -4.54 -12.98
C LEU A 229 15.74 -5.81 -12.44
N LEU A 230 15.13 -6.62 -13.31
CA LEU A 230 14.46 -7.85 -12.91
C LEU A 230 15.42 -9.05 -12.89
N THR A 231 16.51 -9.00 -13.66
CA THR A 231 17.54 -10.05 -13.71
C THR A 231 18.75 -9.78 -12.81
N SER A 232 18.85 -8.61 -12.19
CA SER A 232 19.85 -8.26 -11.18
C SER A 232 19.47 -8.81 -9.82
#